data_AF-A0A415BJG2-F1
#
_entry.id   AF-A0A415BJG2-F1
#
_cell.length_a   1.000
_cell.length_b   1.000
_cell.length_c   1.000
_cell.angle_alpha   90.00
_cell.angle_beta   90.00
_cell.angle_gamma   90.00
#
_symmetry.space_group_name_H-M   'P 1'
#
loop_
_entity.id
_entity.type
_entity.pdbx_description
1 polymer ?
#
loop_
_entity_poly.entity_id
_entity_poly.type
_entity_poly.pdbx_seq_one_letter_code
_entity_poly.pdbx_strand_id
1 'polypeptide(L)'
;MVCTLKHLSLCPEMEALYLFNPENDMALACGDPYYMAPASARRMAAELSMLPAWYAEEGGTVWLDCAQRMKTMERQSFLLPSVNWVSEFVPIYNKVIPWGWNPSLVRRLQEAGFPDTAYPSVERMKRIRQISGRQTAVKVLRRLCRHIGGNIPILGEAFVLSSTEEVKAFVLSHSRALLKAPWSGSGRGIQYVSGSFPIPLEGWIRHILTTQHEVIGEPFYDKLLDFAMEFFADEWGQVHFIGYSLFETDKRGVYKENLLAADRVIEARISAYVSAEILHQVGRALQVELAEVIKGSYEGYLGVDMMICRTQNSGYAIHPCVEINLRMNMGVVARLIYDNYVCDGVQGRYVIEYYAKPGEAWHSHLALQEKYPLYLENGKVKSGYLSLTPVENNTSYQAYILI
;
A
#
# COMPACT_ATOMS: atom_id res chain seq x y z
N MET A 1 21.57 12.96 -15.00
CA MET A 1 21.20 14.25 -14.35
C MET A 1 20.17 13.90 -13.30
N VAL A 2 20.61 13.71 -12.05
CA VAL A 2 19.78 13.22 -10.95
C VAL A 2 18.96 14.41 -10.45
N CYS A 3 17.68 14.44 -10.77
CA CYS A 3 16.78 15.48 -10.30
C CYS A 3 16.40 15.14 -8.84
N THR A 4 17.14 15.67 -7.89
CA THR A 4 16.70 15.73 -6.49
C THR A 4 15.49 16.65 -6.42
N LEU A 5 14.31 16.08 -6.26
CA LEU A 5 13.09 16.80 -5.87
C LEU A 5 13.26 17.32 -4.44
N LYS A 6 14.02 18.41 -4.30
CA LYS A 6 13.94 19.32 -3.15
C LYS A 6 13.26 20.59 -3.65
N HIS A 7 12.22 20.99 -2.93
CA HIS A 7 11.38 22.17 -3.13
C HIS A 7 10.29 22.05 -4.21
N LEU A 8 9.16 21.47 -3.82
CA LEU A 8 7.87 22.02 -4.20
C LEU A 8 7.39 22.94 -3.08
N SER A 9 6.90 24.10 -3.51
CA SER A 9 6.83 25.38 -2.84
C SER A 9 5.88 25.48 -1.63
N LEU A 10 6.32 26.25 -0.64
CA LEU A 10 5.58 26.73 0.54
C LEU A 10 4.33 27.53 0.15
N CYS A 11 3.15 27.01 0.49
CA CYS A 11 1.94 27.79 0.78
C CYS A 11 1.89 28.11 2.29
N PRO A 12 1.27 29.22 2.73
CA PRO A 12 1.21 29.59 4.15
C PRO A 12 0.58 28.44 4.95
N GLU A 13 1.25 28.03 6.04
CA GLU A 13 1.05 26.78 6.81
C GLU A 13 -0.40 26.26 6.77
N MET A 14 -0.70 25.43 5.77
CA MET A 14 -1.89 24.60 5.79
C MET A 14 -1.60 23.47 6.76
N GLU A 15 -2.11 23.58 7.99
CA GLU A 15 -2.00 22.51 8.98
C GLU A 15 -2.71 21.25 8.43
N ALA A 16 -1.92 20.28 7.98
CA ALA A 16 -2.42 19.02 7.44
C ALA A 16 -2.58 17.98 8.55
N LEU A 17 -3.76 17.35 8.61
CA LEU A 17 -4.05 16.26 9.55
C LEU A 17 -3.82 14.89 8.87
N TYR A 18 -2.80 14.17 9.34
CA TYR A 18 -2.47 12.82 8.91
C TYR A 18 -3.18 11.80 9.79
N LEU A 19 -3.78 10.76 9.20
CA LEU A 19 -4.42 9.69 9.97
C LEU A 19 -4.26 8.32 9.30
N PHE A 20 -4.16 7.28 10.12
CA PHE A 20 -4.03 5.90 9.66
C PHE A 20 -5.39 5.19 9.69
N ASN A 21 -5.90 4.80 8.52
CA ASN A 21 -7.15 4.05 8.35
C ASN A 21 -6.95 2.82 7.45
N PRO A 22 -6.32 1.74 7.97
CA PRO A 22 -5.90 0.56 7.20
C PRO A 22 -7.06 -0.24 6.62
N GLU A 23 -8.29 -0.02 7.07
CA GLU A 23 -9.51 -0.66 6.56
C GLU A 23 -9.96 -0.14 5.19
N ASN A 24 -9.27 0.84 4.60
CA ASN A 24 -9.69 1.58 3.41
C ASN A 24 -10.27 0.68 2.30
N ASP A 25 -9.55 -0.37 1.92
CA ASP A 25 -9.97 -1.24 0.80
C ASP A 25 -11.27 -2.01 1.14
N MET A 26 -11.50 -2.32 2.42
CA MET A 26 -12.74 -2.95 2.89
C MET A 26 -13.89 -1.95 2.91
N ALA A 27 -13.63 -0.70 3.30
CA ALA A 27 -14.61 0.38 3.25
C ALA A 27 -15.01 0.71 1.81
N LEU A 28 -14.05 0.72 0.88
CA LEU A 28 -14.31 0.87 -0.55
C LEU A 28 -15.10 -0.31 -1.11
N ALA A 29 -14.78 -1.55 -0.71
CA ALA A 29 -15.55 -2.72 -1.10
C ALA A 29 -17.02 -2.61 -0.69
N CYS A 30 -17.29 -2.22 0.56
CA CYS A 30 -18.64 -2.00 1.06
C CYS A 30 -19.34 -0.81 0.37
N GLY A 31 -18.61 0.30 0.14
CA GLY A 31 -19.13 1.52 -0.47
C GLY A 31 -20.11 2.32 0.39
N ASP A 32 -20.39 1.88 1.62
CA ASP A 32 -21.37 2.47 2.52
C ASP A 32 -20.72 3.49 3.48
N PRO A 33 -21.21 4.74 3.58
CA PRO A 33 -20.76 5.71 4.58
C PRO A 33 -20.93 5.24 6.04
N TYR A 34 -21.77 4.25 6.31
CA TYR A 34 -22.01 3.64 7.62
C TYR A 34 -21.13 2.40 7.88
N TYR A 35 -20.19 2.11 6.98
CA TYR A 35 -19.30 0.95 7.12
C TYR A 35 -18.56 0.94 8.46
N MET A 36 -18.67 -0.18 9.19
CA MET A 36 -17.90 -0.45 10.40
C MET A 36 -16.86 -1.54 10.12
N ALA A 37 -15.58 -1.16 10.23
CA ALA A 37 -14.48 -2.10 10.09
C ALA A 37 -14.55 -3.22 11.13
N PRO A 38 -14.10 -4.46 10.83
CA PRO A 38 -14.04 -5.53 11.82
C PRO A 38 -13.09 -5.18 12.98
N ALA A 39 -13.29 -5.84 14.12
CA ALA A 39 -12.52 -5.56 15.34
C ALA A 39 -11.00 -5.64 15.14
N SER A 40 -10.51 -6.59 14.32
CA SER A 40 -9.10 -6.73 14.00
C SER A 40 -8.53 -5.53 13.24
N ALA A 41 -9.28 -4.98 12.28
CA ALA A 41 -8.86 -3.80 11.52
C ALA A 41 -8.90 -2.54 12.37
N ARG A 42 -9.93 -2.37 13.23
CA ARG A 42 -9.98 -1.25 14.19
C ARG A 42 -8.82 -1.29 15.18
N ARG A 43 -8.46 -2.49 15.65
CA ARG A 43 -7.30 -2.66 16.53
C ARG A 43 -5.99 -2.29 15.83
N MET A 44 -5.81 -2.71 14.57
CA MET A 44 -4.64 -2.30 13.77
C MET A 44 -4.60 -0.78 13.57
N ALA A 45 -5.74 -0.15 13.24
CA ALA A 45 -5.83 1.30 13.07
C ALA A 45 -5.41 2.03 14.36
N ALA A 46 -5.88 1.56 15.51
CA ALA A 46 -5.53 2.09 16.81
C ALA A 46 -4.03 1.91 17.13
N GLU A 47 -3.54 0.68 17.08
CA GLU A 47 -2.16 0.33 17.47
C GLU A 47 -1.10 0.93 16.56
N LEU A 48 -1.42 1.12 15.27
CA LEU A 48 -0.53 1.75 14.29
C LEU A 48 -0.88 3.21 13.96
N SER A 49 -1.73 3.87 14.77
CA SER A 49 -2.12 5.27 14.56
C SER A 49 -0.95 6.26 14.54
N MET A 50 0.21 5.88 15.09
CA MET A 50 1.44 6.67 15.09
C MET A 50 2.27 6.53 13.80
N LEU A 51 2.01 5.51 12.99
CA LEU A 51 2.75 5.24 11.75
C LEU A 51 2.84 6.45 10.81
N PRO A 52 1.80 7.31 10.67
CA PRO A 52 1.88 8.51 9.83
C PRO A 52 2.98 9.49 10.18
N ALA A 53 3.46 9.50 11.42
CA ALA A 53 4.55 10.39 11.81
C ALA A 53 5.85 10.15 11.04
N TRP A 54 6.06 8.93 10.54
CA TRP A 54 7.27 8.56 9.80
C TRP A 54 7.24 8.97 8.33
N TYR A 55 6.11 9.46 7.84
CA TYR A 55 5.95 9.94 6.46
C TYR A 55 5.28 11.31 6.35
N ALA A 56 4.81 11.88 7.46
CA ALA A 56 4.28 13.22 7.49
C ALA A 56 5.40 14.23 7.23
N GLU A 57 5.04 15.34 6.58
CA GLU A 57 5.92 16.49 6.44
C GLU A 57 6.30 17.05 7.83
N GLU A 58 7.48 17.66 7.92
CA GLU A 58 7.96 18.28 9.15
C GLU A 58 6.97 19.35 9.64
N GLY A 59 6.58 19.27 10.92
CA GLY A 59 5.55 20.13 11.50
C GLY A 59 4.10 19.73 11.18
N GLY A 60 3.88 18.68 10.38
CA GLY A 60 2.55 18.11 10.14
C GLY A 60 1.92 17.56 11.42
N THR A 61 0.58 17.43 11.43
CA THR A 61 -0.16 16.95 12.61
C THR A 61 -0.67 15.53 12.40
N VAL A 62 -0.36 14.62 13.32
CA VAL A 62 -0.80 13.22 13.27
C VAL A 62 -1.89 12.96 14.30
N TRP A 63 -3.02 12.43 13.82
CA TRP A 63 -4.10 11.97 14.68
C TRP A 63 -3.75 10.61 15.30
N LEU A 64 -3.89 10.53 16.62
CA LEU A 64 -3.70 9.33 17.42
C LEU A 64 -5.02 8.82 17.97
N ASP A 65 -5.15 7.51 18.06
CA ASP A 65 -6.27 6.85 18.75
C ASP A 65 -6.31 7.21 20.26
N CYS A 66 -5.14 7.42 20.87
CA CYS A 66 -5.04 7.82 22.27
C CYS A 66 -3.74 8.61 22.52
N ALA A 67 -3.84 9.72 23.27
CA ALA A 67 -2.69 10.54 23.67
C ALA A 67 -1.64 9.77 24.50
N GLN A 68 -2.03 8.67 25.15
CA GLN A 68 -1.10 7.82 25.90
C GLN A 68 -0.04 7.15 24.99
N ARG A 69 -0.35 6.95 23.70
CA ARG A 69 0.58 6.34 22.72
C ARG A 69 1.83 7.18 22.53
N MET A 70 1.68 8.49 22.43
CA MET A 70 2.80 9.43 22.31
C MET A 70 3.69 9.35 23.57
N LYS A 71 3.10 9.41 24.77
CA LYS A 71 3.86 9.28 26.03
C LYS A 71 4.59 7.94 26.16
N THR A 72 4.01 6.87 25.65
CA THR A 72 4.67 5.56 25.62
C THR A 72 5.83 5.56 24.62
N MET A 73 5.66 6.14 23.44
CA MET A 73 6.71 6.24 22.44
C MET A 73 7.89 7.11 22.90
N GLU A 74 7.65 8.25 23.53
CA GLU A 74 8.70 9.13 24.08
C GLU A 74 9.58 8.42 25.11
N ARG A 75 9.02 7.44 25.83
CA ARG A 75 9.76 6.63 26.80
C ARG A 75 10.54 5.48 26.16
N GLN A 76 10.17 5.05 24.96
CA GLN A 76 10.67 3.83 24.32
C GLN A 76 11.62 4.11 23.14
N SER A 77 11.47 5.25 22.47
CA SER A 77 12.22 5.56 21.26
C SER A 77 13.32 6.59 21.50
N PHE A 78 14.46 6.37 20.86
CA PHE A 78 15.57 7.33 20.81
C PHE A 78 15.53 8.23 19.57
N LEU A 79 14.58 7.98 18.66
CA LEU A 79 14.36 8.76 17.45
C LEU A 79 12.86 9.02 17.30
N LEU A 80 12.46 10.29 17.37
CA LEU A 80 11.07 10.71 17.22
C LEU A 80 10.95 11.62 15.99
N PRO A 81 9.95 11.38 15.12
CA PRO A 81 9.63 12.33 14.05
C PRO A 81 9.19 13.69 14.60
N SER A 82 9.57 14.76 13.90
CA SER A 82 9.20 16.15 14.21
C SER A 82 7.79 16.45 13.70
N VAL A 83 6.78 16.00 14.45
CA VAL A 83 5.35 16.17 14.13
C VAL A 83 4.57 16.63 15.36
N ASN A 84 3.41 17.23 15.13
CA ASN A 84 2.43 17.54 16.16
C ASN A 84 1.50 16.33 16.38
N TRP A 85 1.01 16.15 17.62
CA TRP A 85 0.15 15.04 17.99
C TRP A 85 -1.20 15.54 18.49
N VAL A 86 -2.28 14.94 17.99
CA VAL A 86 -3.64 15.20 18.50
C VAL A 86 -4.41 13.90 18.68
N SER A 87 -5.23 13.81 19.72
CA SER A 87 -6.19 12.70 19.87
C SER A 87 -7.63 13.12 19.58
N GLU A 88 -7.90 14.42 19.62
CA GLU A 88 -9.21 14.97 19.31
C GLU A 88 -9.36 15.19 17.80
N PHE A 89 -10.52 14.85 17.28
CA PHE A 89 -10.84 14.99 15.87
C PHE A 89 -11.51 16.35 15.63
N VAL A 90 -10.70 17.42 15.68
CA VAL A 90 -11.16 18.82 15.67
C VAL A 90 -11.13 19.45 14.27
N PRO A 91 -12.16 20.24 13.89
CA PRO A 91 -12.31 20.80 12.54
C PRO A 91 -11.51 22.10 12.31
N ILE A 92 -10.27 22.15 12.79
CA ILE A 92 -9.37 23.30 12.60
C ILE A 92 -8.45 23.14 11.38
N TYR A 93 -8.32 21.92 10.88
CA TYR A 93 -7.45 21.57 9.76
C TYR A 93 -8.21 21.72 8.43
N ASN A 94 -7.58 22.40 7.48
CA ASN A 94 -8.14 22.62 6.14
C ASN A 94 -7.73 21.55 5.12
N LYS A 95 -6.77 20.67 5.47
CA LYS A 95 -6.33 19.53 4.66
C LYS A 95 -6.22 18.28 5.53
N VAL A 96 -6.78 17.17 5.05
CA VAL A 96 -6.67 15.85 5.68
C VAL A 96 -5.93 14.91 4.73
N ILE A 97 -4.95 14.18 5.25
CA ILE A 97 -4.13 13.23 4.51
C ILE A 97 -4.31 11.84 5.15
N PRO A 98 -5.33 11.08 4.73
CA PRO A 98 -5.55 9.75 5.27
C PRO A 98 -4.60 8.73 4.65
N TRP A 99 -4.55 7.54 5.27
CA TRP A 99 -3.99 6.36 4.63
C TRP A 99 -4.66 6.14 3.28
N GLY A 100 -6.00 6.19 3.23
CA GLY A 100 -6.76 6.20 1.99
C GLY A 100 -8.15 6.80 2.15
N TRP A 101 -8.68 7.36 1.05
CA TRP A 101 -10.01 7.93 1.02
C TRP A 101 -11.10 6.87 0.86
N ASN A 102 -12.13 6.93 1.69
CA ASN A 102 -13.33 6.10 1.60
C ASN A 102 -14.57 6.83 2.16
N PRO A 103 -15.80 6.37 1.81
CA PRO A 103 -17.04 7.05 2.20
C PRO A 103 -17.24 7.18 3.72
N SER A 104 -16.84 6.21 4.52
CA SER A 104 -17.07 6.28 5.98
C SER A 104 -16.14 7.28 6.66
N LEU A 105 -14.91 7.45 6.16
CA LEU A 105 -14.02 8.53 6.61
C LEU A 105 -14.57 9.92 6.24
N VAL A 106 -15.03 10.10 4.99
CA VAL A 106 -15.62 11.38 4.54
C VAL A 106 -16.79 11.77 5.44
N ARG A 107 -17.67 10.82 5.75
CA ARG A 107 -18.78 11.06 6.67
C ARG A 107 -18.31 11.43 8.09
N ARG A 108 -17.32 10.74 8.65
CA ARG A 108 -16.79 11.08 9.99
C ARG A 108 -16.23 12.51 10.03
N LEU A 109 -15.58 12.96 8.96
CA LEU A 109 -15.09 14.34 8.83
C LEU A 109 -16.25 15.34 8.77
N GLN A 110 -17.30 15.04 8.00
CA GLN A 110 -18.52 15.85 7.92
C GLN A 110 -19.22 15.97 9.28
N GLU A 111 -19.40 14.86 9.99
CA GLU A 111 -20.04 14.83 11.31
C GLU A 111 -19.21 15.58 12.37
N ALA A 112 -17.89 15.61 12.23
CA ALA A 112 -16.99 16.40 13.06
C ALA A 112 -16.92 17.89 12.67
N GLY A 113 -17.58 18.30 11.58
CA GLY A 113 -17.67 19.69 11.15
C GLY A 113 -16.46 20.21 10.37
N PHE A 114 -15.64 19.33 9.78
CA PHE A 114 -14.54 19.75 8.90
C PHE A 114 -15.09 20.50 7.67
N PRO A 115 -14.34 21.48 7.13
CA PRO A 115 -14.78 22.20 5.94
C PRO A 115 -14.81 21.28 4.71
N ASP A 116 -15.72 21.54 3.76
CA ASP A 116 -15.88 20.74 2.53
C ASP A 116 -14.60 20.67 1.66
N THR A 117 -13.63 21.56 1.89
CA THR A 117 -12.32 21.55 1.21
C THR A 117 -11.36 20.50 1.78
N ALA A 118 -11.63 19.98 2.99
CA ALA A 118 -10.73 19.05 3.69
C ALA A 118 -10.88 17.60 3.24
N TYR A 119 -11.94 17.27 2.47
CA TYR A 119 -12.22 15.91 2.00
C TYR A 119 -12.77 15.91 0.56
N PRO A 120 -12.72 14.76 -0.16
CA PRO A 120 -13.29 14.64 -1.49
C PRO A 120 -14.81 14.87 -1.50
N SER A 121 -15.30 15.53 -2.57
CA SER A 121 -16.74 15.58 -2.85
C SER A 121 -17.33 14.19 -3.09
N VAL A 122 -18.65 14.06 -3.06
CA VAL A 122 -19.36 12.79 -3.33
C VAL A 122 -18.99 12.23 -4.70
N GLU A 123 -18.93 13.08 -5.73
CA GLU A 123 -18.56 12.70 -7.10
C GLU A 123 -17.11 12.25 -7.18
N ARG A 124 -16.19 12.99 -6.52
CA ARG A 124 -14.77 12.62 -6.45
C ARG A 124 -14.60 11.31 -5.70
N MET A 125 -15.32 11.08 -4.61
CA MET A 125 -15.27 9.83 -3.85
C MET A 125 -15.81 8.63 -4.67
N LYS A 126 -16.90 8.81 -5.43
CA LYS A 126 -17.39 7.79 -6.38
C LYS A 126 -16.32 7.43 -7.42
N ARG A 127 -15.66 8.46 -7.97
CA ARG A 127 -14.53 8.28 -8.91
C ARG A 127 -13.39 7.51 -8.25
N ILE A 128 -12.90 7.96 -7.09
CA ILE A 128 -11.81 7.30 -6.33
C ILE A 128 -12.16 5.82 -6.12
N ARG A 129 -13.35 5.50 -5.61
CA ARG A 129 -13.79 4.11 -5.44
C ARG A 129 -13.71 3.33 -6.75
N GLN A 130 -14.25 3.88 -7.84
CA GLN A 130 -14.21 3.23 -9.15
C GLN A 130 -12.77 2.93 -9.59
N ILE A 131 -11.86 3.91 -9.50
CA ILE A 131 -10.48 3.74 -9.96
C ILE A 131 -9.61 2.89 -9.02
N SER A 132 -9.98 2.75 -7.74
CA SER A 132 -9.32 1.84 -6.80
C SER A 132 -9.64 0.36 -7.03
N GLY A 133 -10.62 0.03 -7.88
CA GLY A 133 -10.95 -1.36 -8.20
C GLY A 133 -9.92 -2.02 -9.11
N ARG A 134 -9.71 -3.32 -8.97
CA ARG A 134 -8.77 -4.10 -9.81
C ARG A 134 -9.07 -4.06 -11.31
N GLN A 135 -10.29 -3.68 -11.71
CA GLN A 135 -10.64 -3.36 -13.11
C GLN A 135 -9.68 -2.33 -13.71
N THR A 136 -9.27 -1.34 -12.91
CA THR A 136 -8.32 -0.32 -13.33
C THR A 136 -6.96 -0.93 -13.63
N ALA A 137 -6.48 -1.86 -12.77
CA ALA A 137 -5.26 -2.60 -13.02
C ALA A 137 -5.35 -3.44 -14.30
N VAL A 138 -6.50 -4.10 -14.57
CA VAL A 138 -6.73 -4.81 -15.84
C VAL A 138 -6.63 -3.87 -17.05
N LYS A 139 -7.25 -2.68 -16.96
CA LYS A 139 -7.21 -1.67 -18.02
C LYS A 139 -5.78 -1.16 -18.26
N VAL A 140 -5.05 -0.83 -17.20
CA VAL A 140 -3.66 -0.35 -17.29
C VAL A 140 -2.75 -1.45 -17.84
N LEU A 141 -2.82 -2.68 -17.33
CA LEU A 141 -2.08 -3.83 -17.83
C LEU A 141 -2.25 -4.01 -19.35
N ARG A 142 -3.50 -4.01 -19.84
CA ARG A 142 -3.78 -4.14 -21.28
C ARG A 142 -3.23 -2.98 -22.12
N ARG A 143 -3.10 -1.78 -21.55
CA ARG A 143 -2.48 -0.63 -22.24
C ARG A 143 -0.96 -0.75 -22.25
N LEU A 144 -0.36 -1.11 -21.12
CA LEU A 144 1.07 -1.37 -21.01
C LEU A 144 1.51 -2.46 -21.98
N CYS A 145 0.83 -3.61 -22.03
CA CYS A 145 1.19 -4.70 -22.96
C CYS A 145 1.04 -4.32 -24.44
N ARG A 146 0.26 -3.28 -24.78
CA ARG A 146 0.16 -2.77 -26.17
C ARG A 146 1.25 -1.77 -26.50
N HIS A 147 1.62 -0.91 -25.55
CA HIS A 147 2.63 0.13 -25.76
C HIS A 147 4.06 -0.38 -25.60
N ILE A 148 4.25 -1.31 -24.67
CA ILE A 148 5.52 -1.98 -24.41
C ILE A 148 5.58 -3.22 -25.30
N GLY A 149 5.73 -2.99 -26.61
CA GLY A 149 5.92 -4.04 -27.61
C GLY A 149 7.40 -4.38 -27.86
N GLY A 150 7.67 -5.48 -28.56
CA GLY A 150 9.03 -5.89 -28.96
C GLY A 150 9.56 -7.12 -28.21
N ASN A 151 10.88 -7.25 -28.09
CA ASN A 151 11.59 -8.36 -27.44
C ASN A 151 11.55 -8.31 -25.89
N ILE A 152 10.63 -7.55 -25.30
CA ILE A 152 10.54 -7.39 -23.85
C ILE A 152 9.77 -8.60 -23.31
N PRO A 153 10.35 -9.37 -22.36
CA PRO A 153 9.67 -10.52 -21.78
C PRO A 153 8.59 -10.05 -20.81
N ILE A 154 7.43 -9.64 -21.34
CA ILE A 154 6.24 -9.29 -20.56
C ILE A 154 5.29 -10.48 -20.56
N LEU A 155 4.65 -10.71 -19.42
CA LEU A 155 3.48 -11.57 -19.32
C LEU A 155 2.42 -10.91 -18.44
N GLY A 156 1.28 -11.57 -18.31
CA GLY A 156 0.17 -11.11 -17.49
C GLY A 156 -1.08 -10.89 -18.30
N GLU A 157 -2.10 -11.64 -17.95
CA GLU A 157 -3.44 -11.50 -18.49
C GLU A 157 -4.41 -11.37 -17.32
N ALA A 158 -5.39 -10.49 -17.47
CA ALA A 158 -6.44 -10.31 -16.50
C ALA A 158 -7.77 -10.05 -17.22
N PHE A 159 -8.83 -10.59 -16.63
CA PHE A 159 -10.17 -10.63 -17.19
C PHE A 159 -11.15 -10.06 -16.19
N VAL A 160 -11.96 -9.09 -16.61
CA VAL A 160 -13.13 -8.62 -15.86
C VAL A 160 -14.29 -9.54 -16.26
N LEU A 161 -14.88 -10.20 -15.27
CA LEU A 161 -15.92 -11.22 -15.44
C LEU A 161 -17.18 -10.74 -14.70
N SER A 162 -18.29 -10.61 -15.40
CA SER A 162 -19.50 -9.93 -14.91
C SER A 162 -20.67 -10.88 -14.65
N SER A 163 -20.51 -12.18 -14.92
CA SER A 163 -21.53 -13.21 -14.68
C SER A 163 -20.96 -14.50 -14.11
N THR A 164 -21.81 -15.32 -13.48
CA THR A 164 -21.37 -16.62 -12.94
C THR A 164 -20.94 -17.55 -14.07
N GLU A 165 -21.57 -17.43 -15.24
CA GLU A 165 -21.29 -18.17 -16.46
C GLU A 165 -19.91 -17.82 -17.01
N GLU A 166 -19.57 -16.54 -17.11
CA GLU A 166 -18.24 -16.08 -17.52
C GLU A 166 -17.17 -16.56 -16.55
N VAL A 167 -17.40 -16.44 -15.24
CA VAL A 167 -16.45 -16.92 -14.22
C VAL A 167 -16.27 -18.43 -14.32
N LYS A 168 -17.36 -19.20 -14.50
CA LYS A 168 -17.28 -20.64 -14.68
C LYS A 168 -16.52 -21.02 -15.94
N ALA A 169 -16.79 -20.36 -17.06
CA ALA A 169 -16.08 -20.59 -18.31
C ALA A 169 -14.57 -20.31 -18.17
N PHE A 170 -14.20 -19.22 -17.50
CA PHE A 170 -12.81 -18.90 -17.18
C PHE A 170 -12.15 -19.95 -16.29
N VAL A 171 -12.80 -20.35 -15.19
CA VAL A 171 -12.26 -21.35 -14.26
C VAL A 171 -12.03 -22.69 -14.96
N LEU A 172 -12.98 -23.14 -15.79
CA LEU A 172 -12.89 -24.44 -16.47
C LEU A 172 -11.87 -24.43 -17.62
N SER A 173 -11.58 -23.29 -18.23
CA SER A 173 -10.59 -23.18 -19.31
C SER A 173 -9.15 -23.08 -18.82
N HIS A 174 -8.92 -22.87 -17.51
CA HIS A 174 -7.60 -22.72 -16.93
C HIS A 174 -7.28 -23.84 -15.92
N SER A 175 -6.16 -24.54 -16.14
CA SER A 175 -5.69 -25.58 -15.22
C SER A 175 -5.32 -25.04 -13.84
N ARG A 176 -4.83 -23.80 -13.78
CA ARG A 176 -4.55 -23.03 -12.56
C ARG A 176 -4.82 -21.56 -12.81
N ALA A 177 -5.64 -20.94 -11.97
CA ALA A 177 -5.93 -19.52 -12.04
C ALA A 177 -6.23 -18.95 -10.65
N LEU A 178 -6.38 -17.63 -10.58
CA LEU A 178 -6.86 -16.90 -9.43
C LEU A 178 -8.14 -16.14 -9.80
N LEU A 179 -9.08 -16.10 -8.87
CA LEU A 179 -10.17 -15.14 -8.87
C LEU A 179 -9.92 -14.12 -7.76
N LYS A 180 -10.14 -12.85 -8.05
CA LYS A 180 -9.98 -11.74 -7.10
C LYS A 180 -11.23 -10.88 -7.06
N ALA A 181 -11.62 -10.46 -5.87
CA ALA A 181 -12.62 -9.41 -5.70
C ALA A 181 -12.08 -8.07 -6.25
N PRO A 182 -12.92 -7.23 -6.88
CA PRO A 182 -12.52 -5.90 -7.35
C PRO A 182 -11.88 -5.02 -6.28
N TRP A 183 -12.50 -4.95 -5.11
CA TRP A 183 -12.01 -4.22 -3.93
C TRP A 183 -11.74 -5.22 -2.81
N SER A 184 -10.46 -5.43 -2.53
CA SER A 184 -10.00 -6.18 -1.36
C SER A 184 -8.54 -5.85 -1.07
N GLY A 185 -8.12 -5.97 0.19
CA GLY A 185 -6.75 -5.72 0.61
C GLY A 185 -6.12 -6.88 1.37
N SER A 186 -4.79 -6.92 1.39
CA SER A 186 -3.96 -7.85 2.19
C SER A 186 -4.26 -9.34 1.95
N GLY A 187 -4.32 -9.77 0.68
CA GLY A 187 -4.59 -11.17 0.30
C GLY A 187 -6.02 -11.66 0.54
N ARG A 188 -6.90 -10.82 1.12
CA ARG A 188 -8.33 -11.14 1.26
C ARG A 188 -9.01 -11.07 -0.11
N GLY A 189 -10.07 -11.86 -0.29
CA GLY A 189 -10.85 -11.84 -1.53
C GLY A 189 -10.14 -12.47 -2.72
N ILE A 190 -9.15 -13.34 -2.47
CA ILE A 190 -8.47 -14.16 -3.49
C ILE A 190 -8.94 -15.61 -3.36
N GLN A 191 -9.28 -16.24 -4.47
CA GLN A 191 -9.58 -17.67 -4.56
C GLN A 191 -8.63 -18.32 -5.57
N TYR A 192 -7.91 -19.36 -5.13
CA TYR A 192 -7.12 -20.19 -6.02
C TYR A 192 -8.00 -21.27 -6.62
N VAL A 193 -8.00 -21.37 -7.95
CA VAL A 193 -8.86 -22.31 -8.69
C VAL A 193 -8.02 -23.19 -9.62
N SER A 194 -8.49 -24.40 -9.85
CA SER A 194 -7.76 -25.41 -10.63
C SER A 194 -8.69 -26.23 -11.53
N GLY A 195 -9.34 -25.57 -12.50
CA GLY A 195 -10.25 -26.25 -13.43
C GLY A 195 -11.54 -26.81 -12.81
N SER A 196 -11.86 -26.49 -11.56
CA SER A 196 -13.03 -27.02 -10.85
C SER A 196 -13.89 -25.90 -10.27
N PHE A 197 -15.21 -26.12 -10.26
CA PHE A 197 -16.20 -25.12 -9.86
C PHE A 197 -17.14 -25.66 -8.76
N PRO A 198 -16.64 -25.81 -7.52
CA PRO A 198 -17.43 -26.37 -6.42
C PRO A 198 -18.43 -25.36 -5.84
N ILE A 199 -19.46 -25.86 -5.15
CA ILE A 199 -20.54 -25.03 -4.56
C ILE A 199 -20.02 -23.89 -3.67
N PRO A 200 -19.01 -24.07 -2.79
CA PRO A 200 -18.48 -22.97 -1.98
C PRO A 200 -17.86 -21.84 -2.82
N LEU A 201 -17.20 -22.19 -3.94
CA LEU A 201 -16.64 -21.21 -4.86
C LEU A 201 -17.77 -20.41 -5.55
N GLU A 202 -18.81 -21.11 -6.01
CA GLU A 202 -19.98 -20.48 -6.60
C GLU A 202 -20.67 -19.51 -5.64
N GLY A 203 -20.82 -19.89 -4.36
CA GLY A 203 -21.38 -19.02 -3.33
C GLY A 203 -20.55 -17.74 -3.12
N TRP A 204 -19.22 -17.86 -3.08
CA TRP A 204 -18.33 -16.71 -3.02
C TRP A 204 -18.46 -15.82 -4.26
N ILE A 205 -18.48 -16.40 -5.46
CA ILE A 205 -18.64 -15.66 -6.73
C ILE A 205 -19.96 -14.90 -6.76
N ARG A 206 -21.07 -15.56 -6.42
CA ARG A 206 -22.39 -14.92 -6.36
C ARG A 206 -22.39 -13.75 -5.39
N HIS A 207 -21.75 -13.89 -4.23
CA HIS A 207 -21.63 -12.80 -3.27
C HIS A 207 -20.84 -11.61 -3.85
N ILE A 208 -19.68 -11.86 -4.47
CA ILE A 208 -18.87 -10.78 -5.07
C ILE A 208 -19.59 -10.13 -6.25
N LEU A 209 -20.22 -10.88 -7.15
CA LEU A 209 -21.02 -10.32 -8.25
C LEU A 209 -22.23 -9.51 -7.71
N THR A 210 -22.85 -9.94 -6.61
CA THR A 210 -23.97 -9.20 -6.01
C THR A 210 -23.53 -7.88 -5.38
N THR A 211 -22.35 -7.87 -4.73
CA THR A 211 -21.90 -6.74 -3.90
C THR A 211 -20.92 -5.80 -4.60
N GLN A 212 -20.16 -6.31 -5.57
CA GLN A 212 -19.09 -5.60 -6.28
C GLN A 212 -19.24 -5.67 -7.80
N HIS A 213 -20.30 -6.32 -8.31
CA HIS A 213 -20.69 -6.42 -9.73
C HIS A 213 -19.78 -7.23 -10.64
N GLU A 214 -18.51 -7.41 -10.29
CA GLU A 214 -17.52 -8.05 -11.16
C GLU A 214 -16.55 -8.93 -10.34
N VAL A 215 -15.90 -9.87 -11.01
CA VAL A 215 -14.80 -10.69 -10.47
C VAL A 215 -13.63 -10.58 -11.44
N ILE A 216 -12.41 -10.48 -10.92
CA ILE A 216 -11.20 -10.47 -11.74
C ILE A 216 -10.62 -11.88 -11.83
N GLY A 217 -10.50 -12.41 -13.05
CA GLY A 217 -9.80 -13.67 -13.32
C GLY A 217 -8.38 -13.41 -13.83
N GLU A 218 -7.39 -14.12 -13.29
CA GLU A 218 -6.00 -14.07 -13.73
C GLU A 218 -5.43 -15.49 -13.85
N PRO A 219 -4.66 -15.82 -14.90
CA PRO A 219 -3.90 -17.07 -14.93
C PRO A 219 -2.92 -17.13 -13.75
N PHE A 220 -2.63 -18.34 -13.27
CA PHE A 220 -1.62 -18.51 -12.23
C PHE A 220 -0.22 -18.49 -12.86
N TYR A 221 0.62 -17.56 -12.43
CA TYR A 221 2.02 -17.47 -12.86
C TYR A 221 2.98 -17.99 -11.80
N ASP A 222 4.09 -18.60 -12.25
CA ASP A 222 5.18 -19.03 -11.37
C ASP A 222 6.00 -17.82 -10.91
N LYS A 223 5.48 -17.15 -9.88
CA LYS A 223 6.06 -15.95 -9.28
C LYS A 223 7.41 -16.28 -8.64
N LEU A 224 8.42 -15.49 -8.99
CA LEU A 224 9.74 -15.51 -8.38
C LEU A 224 9.90 -14.43 -7.29
N LEU A 225 9.47 -13.20 -7.57
CA LEU A 225 9.54 -12.09 -6.61
C LEU A 225 8.38 -11.12 -6.83
N ASP A 226 7.91 -10.50 -5.74
CA ASP A 226 7.00 -9.37 -5.76
C ASP A 226 7.79 -8.07 -5.61
N PHE A 227 7.38 -7.04 -6.34
CA PHE A 227 7.87 -5.67 -6.16
C PHE A 227 6.78 -4.68 -6.57
N ALA A 228 6.96 -3.42 -6.25
CA ALA A 228 6.11 -2.34 -6.71
C ALA A 228 6.95 -1.17 -7.21
N MET A 229 6.36 -0.41 -8.12
CA MET A 229 6.78 0.97 -8.39
C MET A 229 5.81 1.88 -7.65
N GLU A 230 6.36 2.78 -6.84
CA GLU A 230 5.60 3.74 -6.08
C GLU A 230 5.58 5.08 -6.82
N PHE A 231 4.47 5.80 -6.70
CA PHE A 231 4.24 7.09 -7.35
C PHE A 231 3.52 8.08 -6.44
N PHE A 232 3.61 9.35 -6.79
CA PHE A 232 2.81 10.43 -6.23
C PHE A 232 2.07 11.17 -7.34
N ALA A 233 0.75 11.31 -7.18
CA ALA A 233 -0.11 12.09 -8.05
C ALA A 233 -0.30 13.50 -7.48
N ASP A 234 0.11 14.52 -8.23
CA ASP A 234 0.02 15.92 -7.79
C ASP A 234 -1.33 16.57 -8.12
N GLU A 235 -1.49 17.82 -7.65
CA GLU A 235 -2.69 18.63 -7.87
C GLU A 235 -2.96 18.97 -9.35
N TRP A 236 -1.95 18.91 -10.20
CA TRP A 236 -2.06 19.15 -11.64
C TRP A 236 -2.37 17.87 -12.43
N GLY A 237 -2.51 16.73 -11.74
CA GLY A 237 -2.81 15.44 -12.33
C GLY A 237 -1.60 14.78 -12.99
N GLN A 238 -0.38 15.22 -12.68
CA GLN A 238 0.84 14.52 -13.09
C GLN A 238 1.17 13.41 -12.09
N VAL A 239 1.79 12.35 -12.59
CA VAL A 239 2.22 11.20 -11.78
C VAL A 239 3.74 11.13 -11.82
N HIS A 240 4.34 11.17 -10.63
CA HIS A 240 5.78 11.16 -10.44
C HIS A 240 6.22 9.84 -9.82
N PHE A 241 7.19 9.17 -10.43
CA PHE A 241 7.85 8.03 -9.81
C PHE A 241 8.61 8.45 -8.55
N ILE A 242 8.38 7.78 -7.42
CA ILE A 242 9.05 8.09 -6.14
C ILE A 242 10.02 7.01 -5.69
N GLY A 243 9.91 5.78 -6.20
CA GLY A 243 10.88 4.73 -5.93
C GLY A 243 10.38 3.32 -6.12
N TYR A 244 11.27 2.36 -5.91
CA TYR A 244 10.94 0.93 -5.94
C TYR A 244 10.67 0.41 -4.54
N SER A 245 9.82 -0.61 -4.47
CA SER A 245 9.45 -1.31 -3.25
C SER A 245 9.61 -2.80 -3.50
N LEU A 246 10.56 -3.47 -2.83
CA LEU A 246 10.71 -4.92 -2.88
C LEU A 246 10.12 -5.51 -1.60
N PHE A 247 9.15 -6.41 -1.73
CA PHE A 247 8.38 -6.89 -0.58
C PHE A 247 8.14 -8.38 -0.60
N GLU A 248 7.87 -8.93 0.57
CA GLU A 248 7.50 -10.33 0.75
C GLU A 248 6.03 -10.48 1.14
N THR A 249 5.39 -11.47 0.53
CA THR A 249 4.05 -11.91 0.88
C THR A 249 4.07 -13.37 1.32
N ASP A 250 3.20 -13.74 2.26
CA ASP A 250 3.02 -15.15 2.61
C ASP A 250 2.29 -15.94 1.51
N LYS A 251 2.12 -17.25 1.72
CA LYS A 251 1.42 -18.14 0.76
C LYS A 251 -0.05 -17.75 0.50
N ARG A 252 -0.64 -16.90 1.33
CA ARG A 252 -2.02 -16.39 1.19
C ARG A 252 -2.04 -14.98 0.58
N GLY A 253 -0.89 -14.41 0.24
CA GLY A 253 -0.78 -13.06 -0.31
C GLY A 253 -0.84 -11.96 0.75
N VAL A 254 -0.61 -12.28 2.02
CA VAL A 254 -0.56 -11.28 3.10
C VAL A 254 0.83 -10.67 3.15
N TYR A 255 0.90 -9.34 3.14
CA TYR A 255 2.13 -8.57 3.32
C TYR A 255 2.87 -8.99 4.60
N LYS A 256 4.19 -9.15 4.50
CA LYS A 256 5.08 -9.40 5.63
C LYS A 256 6.00 -8.23 5.88
N GLU A 257 6.69 -7.78 4.83
CA GLU A 257 7.74 -6.79 4.97
C GLU A 257 8.18 -6.19 3.64
N ASN A 258 8.92 -5.09 3.74
CA ASN A 258 9.67 -4.46 2.67
C ASN A 258 11.17 -4.53 2.95
N LEU A 259 11.98 -4.71 1.90
CA LEU A 259 13.40 -4.39 1.94
C LEU A 259 13.55 -2.86 2.05
N LEU A 260 14.26 -2.41 3.08
CA LEU A 260 14.73 -1.03 3.20
C LEU A 260 16.09 -0.91 2.52
N ALA A 261 16.12 -0.28 1.35
CA ALA A 261 17.36 -0.03 0.62
C ALA A 261 17.20 1.17 -0.33
N ALA A 262 18.32 1.73 -0.78
CA ALA A 262 18.32 2.72 -1.85
C ALA A 262 17.76 2.10 -3.15
N ASP A 263 17.08 2.90 -3.98
CA ASP A 263 16.48 2.42 -5.24
C ASP A 263 17.48 1.70 -6.14
N ARG A 264 18.72 2.20 -6.22
CA ARG A 264 19.81 1.55 -6.97
C ARG A 264 20.06 0.09 -6.57
N VAL A 265 19.86 -0.24 -5.29
CA VAL A 265 20.02 -1.61 -4.76
C VAL A 265 18.82 -2.47 -5.12
N ILE A 266 17.60 -1.93 -4.97
CA ILE A 266 16.37 -2.64 -5.32
C ILE A 266 16.33 -2.92 -6.82
N GLU A 267 16.62 -1.91 -7.64
CA GLU A 267 16.71 -2.04 -9.10
C GLU A 267 17.74 -3.08 -9.50
N ALA A 268 18.93 -3.10 -8.88
CA ALA A 268 19.95 -4.10 -9.17
C ALA A 268 19.49 -5.53 -8.87
N ARG A 269 18.72 -5.74 -7.78
CA ARG A 269 18.15 -7.06 -7.43
C ARG A 269 17.11 -7.53 -8.45
N ILE A 270 16.22 -6.63 -8.88
CA ILE A 270 15.23 -6.94 -9.91
C ILE A 270 15.93 -7.15 -11.27
N SER A 271 17.00 -6.38 -11.52
CA SER A 271 17.76 -6.39 -12.75
C SER A 271 18.57 -7.67 -13.00
N ALA A 272 18.69 -8.53 -12.00
CA ALA A 272 19.21 -9.88 -12.15
C ALA A 272 18.30 -10.77 -13.03
N TYR A 273 17.04 -10.37 -13.27
CA TYR A 273 16.04 -11.16 -14.00
C TYR A 273 15.55 -10.48 -15.28
N VAL A 274 15.36 -9.17 -15.26
CA VAL A 274 14.94 -8.36 -16.43
C VAL A 274 15.80 -7.10 -16.49
N SER A 275 16.24 -6.64 -17.66
CA SER A 275 17.16 -5.48 -17.71
C SER A 275 16.55 -4.22 -17.08
N ALA A 276 17.38 -3.38 -16.44
CA ALA A 276 16.97 -2.09 -15.87
C ALA A 276 16.23 -1.19 -16.89
N GLU A 277 16.61 -1.24 -18.16
CA GLU A 277 15.94 -0.49 -19.23
C GLU A 277 14.44 -0.83 -19.32
N ILE A 278 14.06 -2.11 -19.13
CA ILE A 278 12.67 -2.56 -19.11
C ILE A 278 11.93 -1.92 -17.94
N LEU A 279 12.55 -1.90 -16.75
CA LEU A 279 11.95 -1.28 -15.57
C LEU A 279 11.71 0.21 -15.81
N HIS A 280 12.69 0.92 -16.38
CA HIS A 280 12.53 2.35 -16.68
C HIS A 280 11.47 2.61 -17.75
N GLN A 281 11.38 1.76 -18.78
CA GLN A 281 10.33 1.86 -19.80
C GLN A 281 8.94 1.64 -19.20
N VAL A 282 8.78 0.61 -18.36
CA VAL A 282 7.52 0.34 -17.65
C VAL A 282 7.17 1.50 -16.73
N GLY A 283 8.11 2.03 -15.94
CA GLY A 283 7.88 3.17 -15.06
C GLY A 283 7.45 4.44 -15.82
N ARG A 284 8.06 4.73 -16.97
CA ARG A 284 7.63 5.85 -17.85
C ARG A 284 6.23 5.63 -18.40
N ALA A 285 5.93 4.42 -18.89
CA ALA A 285 4.61 4.10 -19.41
C ALA A 285 3.53 4.19 -18.31
N LEU A 286 3.84 3.74 -17.09
CA LEU A 286 2.96 3.84 -15.93
C LEU A 286 2.64 5.29 -15.57
N GLN A 287 3.62 6.20 -15.54
CA GLN A 287 3.34 7.61 -15.25
C GLN A 287 2.31 8.20 -16.23
N VAL A 288 2.42 7.90 -17.52
CA VAL A 288 1.46 8.36 -18.55
C VAL A 288 0.08 7.72 -18.36
N GLU A 289 0.02 6.41 -18.19
CA GLU A 289 -1.25 5.69 -18.07
C GLU A 289 -2.00 6.02 -16.78
N LEU A 290 -1.27 6.14 -15.68
CA LEU A 290 -1.84 6.50 -14.38
C LEU A 290 -2.35 7.94 -14.39
N ALA A 291 -1.60 8.90 -14.94
CA ALA A 291 -2.04 10.28 -15.07
C ALA A 291 -3.39 10.39 -15.79
N GLU A 292 -3.57 9.63 -16.89
CA GLU A 292 -4.84 9.59 -17.62
C GLU A 292 -5.96 8.93 -16.82
N VAL A 293 -5.67 7.86 -16.07
CA VAL A 293 -6.66 7.14 -15.26
C VAL A 293 -7.17 7.99 -14.09
N ILE A 294 -6.28 8.73 -13.43
CA ILE A 294 -6.60 9.43 -12.18
C ILE A 294 -7.00 10.89 -12.38
N LYS A 295 -6.85 11.42 -13.60
CA LYS A 295 -7.06 12.83 -13.95
C LYS A 295 -8.32 13.41 -13.30
N GLY A 296 -8.13 14.47 -12.51
CA GLY A 296 -9.21 15.20 -11.83
C GLY A 296 -9.96 14.39 -10.75
N SER A 297 -9.46 13.22 -10.37
CA SER A 297 -10.14 12.29 -9.45
C SER A 297 -9.31 12.02 -8.19
N TYR A 298 -7.99 11.84 -8.31
CA TYR A 298 -7.13 11.45 -7.20
C TYR A 298 -5.86 12.30 -7.11
N GLU A 299 -5.45 12.60 -5.88
CA GLU A 299 -4.20 13.28 -5.50
C GLU A 299 -3.65 12.49 -4.31
N GLY A 300 -2.33 12.29 -4.29
CA GLY A 300 -1.64 11.55 -3.23
C GLY A 300 -0.83 10.37 -3.74
N TYR A 301 -0.36 9.57 -2.78
CA TYR A 301 0.51 8.42 -3.05
C TYR A 301 -0.26 7.22 -3.63
N LEU A 302 0.37 6.51 -4.57
CA LEU A 302 -0.15 5.27 -5.10
C LEU A 302 0.99 4.29 -5.44
N GLY A 303 0.68 3.00 -5.40
CA GLY A 303 1.64 1.94 -5.76
C GLY A 303 1.08 1.06 -6.86
N VAL A 304 1.95 0.59 -7.75
CA VAL A 304 1.62 -0.45 -8.74
C VAL A 304 2.39 -1.70 -8.38
N ASP A 305 1.66 -2.73 -7.93
CA ASP A 305 2.24 -4.02 -7.58
C ASP A 305 2.55 -4.80 -8.86
N MET A 306 3.69 -5.46 -8.87
CA MET A 306 4.31 -6.12 -10.01
C MET A 306 4.96 -7.41 -9.53
N MET A 307 5.25 -8.31 -10.47
CA MET A 307 6.02 -9.50 -10.15
C MET A 307 6.97 -9.86 -11.29
N ILE A 308 8.07 -10.51 -10.93
CA ILE A 308 8.87 -11.28 -11.89
C ILE A 308 8.43 -12.73 -11.81
N CYS A 309 8.22 -13.33 -12.98
CA CYS A 309 7.76 -14.70 -13.11
C CYS A 309 8.75 -15.52 -13.93
N ARG A 310 8.84 -16.82 -13.60
CA ARG A 310 9.55 -17.79 -14.44
C ARG A 310 8.71 -18.10 -15.68
N THR A 311 9.36 -18.14 -16.82
CA THR A 311 8.72 -18.55 -18.09
C THR A 311 8.93 -20.04 -18.32
N GLN A 312 8.10 -20.64 -19.18
CA GLN A 312 8.20 -22.06 -19.54
C GLN A 312 9.55 -22.41 -20.18
N ASN A 313 10.22 -21.45 -20.80
CA ASN A 313 11.52 -21.63 -21.47
C ASN A 313 12.72 -21.34 -20.55
N SER A 314 12.54 -21.49 -19.23
CA SER A 314 13.59 -21.21 -18.21
C SER A 314 14.10 -19.77 -18.17
N GLY A 315 13.36 -18.82 -18.77
CA GLY A 315 13.65 -17.39 -18.70
C GLY A 315 12.84 -16.69 -17.62
N TYR A 316 12.92 -15.36 -17.61
CA TYR A 316 12.15 -14.50 -16.70
C TYR A 316 11.33 -13.51 -17.51
N ALA A 317 10.16 -13.17 -16.97
CA ALA A 317 9.28 -12.16 -17.52
C ALA A 317 8.68 -11.29 -16.42
N ILE A 318 8.38 -10.03 -16.77
CA ILE A 318 7.73 -9.07 -15.89
C ILE A 318 6.21 -9.14 -16.07
N HIS A 319 5.47 -9.20 -14.96
CA HIS A 319 4.05 -8.87 -14.92
C HIS A 319 3.92 -7.42 -14.45
N PRO A 320 3.63 -6.46 -15.36
CA PRO A 320 3.91 -5.05 -15.09
C PRO A 320 2.81 -4.33 -14.29
N CYS A 321 1.67 -4.96 -14.03
CA CYS A 321 0.59 -4.38 -13.25
C CYS A 321 -0.34 -5.48 -12.73
N VAL A 322 -0.07 -5.97 -11.51
CA VAL A 322 -0.89 -6.94 -10.78
C VAL A 322 -2.04 -6.24 -10.04
N GLU A 323 -1.74 -5.11 -9.41
CA GLU A 323 -2.70 -4.33 -8.61
C GLU A 323 -2.28 -2.85 -8.59
N ILE A 324 -3.24 -1.94 -8.43
CA ILE A 324 -2.97 -0.52 -8.24
C ILE A 324 -3.56 -0.10 -6.89
N ASN A 325 -2.70 0.29 -5.96
CA ASN A 325 -3.05 0.73 -4.62
C ASN A 325 -3.16 2.27 -4.62
N LEU A 326 -4.36 2.83 -4.79
CA LEU A 326 -4.61 4.29 -4.74
C LEU A 326 -4.74 4.82 -3.31
N ARG A 327 -3.64 4.70 -2.56
CA ARG A 327 -3.53 5.10 -1.17
C ARG A 327 -2.06 5.12 -0.75
N MET A 328 -1.80 5.72 0.41
CA MET A 328 -0.60 5.37 1.15
C MET A 328 -0.53 3.85 1.30
N ASN A 329 0.66 3.30 1.15
CA ASN A 329 0.89 1.88 1.19
C ASN A 329 2.23 1.58 1.88
N MET A 330 2.48 0.31 2.21
CA MET A 330 3.67 -0.08 2.96
C MET A 330 4.98 0.17 2.19
N GLY A 331 4.96 0.10 0.86
CA GLY A 331 6.10 0.42 0.01
C GLY A 331 6.48 1.90 0.04
N VAL A 332 5.49 2.79 -0.03
CA VAL A 332 5.70 4.24 0.14
C VAL A 332 6.26 4.55 1.53
N VAL A 333 5.70 3.94 2.58
CA VAL A 333 6.21 4.10 3.95
C VAL A 333 7.67 3.62 4.05
N ALA A 334 8.00 2.46 3.49
CA ALA A 334 9.36 1.93 3.47
C ALA A 334 10.33 2.89 2.77
N ARG A 335 9.96 3.44 1.62
CA ARG A 335 10.75 4.42 0.86
C ARG A 335 11.01 5.69 1.68
N LEU A 336 9.95 6.30 2.21
CA LEU A 336 10.04 7.54 2.99
C LEU A 336 10.83 7.33 4.29
N ILE A 337 10.68 6.18 4.96
CA ILE A 337 11.49 5.84 6.13
C ILE A 337 12.96 5.74 5.76
N TYR A 338 13.30 5.05 4.66
CA TYR A 338 14.69 4.92 4.23
C TYR A 338 15.31 6.29 3.96
N ASP A 339 14.62 7.13 3.18
CA ASP A 339 15.15 8.42 2.74
C ASP A 339 15.36 9.39 3.91
N ASN A 340 14.42 9.41 4.85
CA ASN A 340 14.40 10.39 5.92
C ASN A 340 15.17 9.92 7.16
N TYR A 341 15.12 8.63 7.49
CA TYR A 341 15.56 8.14 8.80
C TYR A 341 16.65 7.06 8.75
N VAL A 342 17.06 6.56 7.58
CA VAL A 342 18.11 5.54 7.46
C VAL A 342 19.36 6.13 6.78
N CYS A 343 20.55 5.75 7.24
CA CYS A 343 21.80 6.19 6.62
C CYS A 343 21.90 5.71 5.16
N ASP A 344 22.52 6.49 4.26
CA ASP A 344 22.72 6.01 2.89
C ASP A 344 23.63 4.78 2.86
N GLY A 345 23.32 3.84 1.96
CA GLY A 345 24.13 2.65 1.71
C GLY A 345 23.91 1.48 2.66
N VAL A 346 23.20 1.66 3.78
CA VAL A 346 22.78 0.52 4.62
C VAL A 346 21.50 -0.10 4.07
N GLN A 347 21.21 -1.32 4.50
CA GLN A 347 20.04 -2.08 4.10
C GLN A 347 19.39 -2.66 5.33
N GLY A 348 18.09 -2.89 5.29
CA GLY A 348 17.36 -3.49 6.39
C GLY A 348 15.98 -3.96 5.95
N ARG A 349 15.07 -4.14 6.91
CA ARG A 349 13.69 -4.58 6.67
C ARG A 349 12.73 -3.68 7.42
N TYR A 350 11.63 -3.31 6.76
CA TYR A 350 10.46 -2.70 7.38
C TYR A 350 9.39 -3.76 7.54
N VAL A 351 8.93 -3.97 8.78
CA VAL A 351 8.07 -5.11 9.14
C VAL A 351 6.79 -4.61 9.81
N ILE A 352 5.67 -5.24 9.42
CA ILE A 352 4.42 -5.19 10.18
C ILE A 352 4.17 -6.57 10.76
N GLU A 353 4.33 -6.70 12.07
CA GLU A 353 4.19 -7.99 12.75
C GLU A 353 2.85 -8.08 13.50
N TYR A 354 2.28 -9.28 13.51
CA TYR A 354 1.08 -9.61 14.27
C TYR A 354 1.38 -10.61 15.38
N TYR A 355 1.03 -10.23 16.60
CA TYR A 355 1.16 -11.03 17.81
C TYR A 355 -0.22 -11.47 18.32
N ALA A 356 -0.38 -12.77 18.49
CA ALA A 356 -1.68 -13.37 18.81
C ALA A 356 -1.98 -13.31 20.31
N LYS A 357 -0.96 -13.40 21.16
CA LYS A 357 -1.13 -13.43 22.62
C LYS A 357 -0.56 -12.17 23.29
N PRO A 358 -1.20 -11.70 24.38
CA PRO A 358 -0.62 -10.65 25.21
C PRO A 358 0.79 -11.00 25.66
N GLY A 359 1.68 -10.01 25.66
CA GLY A 359 3.07 -10.10 26.05
C GLY A 359 4.00 -10.51 24.92
N GLU A 360 3.55 -11.21 23.88
CA GLU A 360 4.44 -11.66 22.79
C GLU A 360 5.15 -10.49 22.10
N ALA A 361 4.43 -9.40 21.81
CA ALA A 361 4.99 -8.19 21.23
C ALA A 361 6.05 -7.54 22.14
N TRP A 362 5.78 -7.48 23.45
CA TRP A 362 6.68 -6.87 24.43
C TRP A 362 7.97 -7.68 24.59
N HIS A 363 7.88 -9.00 24.71
CA HIS A 363 9.07 -9.86 24.79
C HIS A 363 9.90 -9.81 23.50
N SER A 364 9.23 -9.80 22.33
CA SER A 364 9.89 -9.64 21.03
C SER A 364 10.63 -8.29 20.94
N HIS A 365 9.98 -7.21 21.34
CA HIS A 365 10.57 -5.87 21.38
C HIS A 365 11.84 -5.82 22.25
N LEU A 366 11.80 -6.34 23.48
CA LEU A 366 12.96 -6.38 24.36
C LEU A 366 14.09 -7.25 23.78
N ALA A 367 13.77 -8.42 23.25
CA ALA A 367 14.76 -9.32 22.65
C ALA A 367 15.43 -8.70 21.41
N LEU A 368 14.68 -7.96 20.59
CA LEU A 368 15.23 -7.25 19.43
C LEU A 368 16.10 -6.07 19.86
N GLN A 369 15.73 -5.31 20.89
CA GLN A 369 16.56 -4.24 21.44
C GLN A 369 17.88 -4.76 22.01
N GLU A 370 17.86 -5.88 22.73
CA GLU A 370 19.07 -6.50 23.28
C GLU A 370 19.97 -7.06 22.17
N LYS A 371 19.37 -7.78 21.21
CA LYS A 371 20.11 -8.45 20.14
C LYS A 371 20.65 -7.48 19.09
N TYR A 372 19.93 -6.40 18.82
CA TYR A 372 20.23 -5.43 17.77
C TYR A 372 20.14 -4.00 18.32
N PRO A 373 21.09 -3.59 19.19
CA PRO A 373 21.06 -2.26 19.79
C PRO A 373 21.08 -1.17 18.72
N LEU A 374 20.22 -0.17 18.89
CA LEU A 374 20.08 0.93 17.94
C LEU A 374 21.32 1.82 17.94
N TYR A 375 21.89 2.04 16.75
CA TYR A 375 22.97 3.00 16.54
C TYR A 375 22.53 4.09 15.55
N LEU A 376 22.64 5.34 15.99
CA LEU A 376 22.32 6.51 15.20
C LEU A 376 23.59 7.24 14.76
N GLU A 377 23.65 7.63 13.50
CA GLU A 377 24.70 8.48 12.91
C GLU A 377 24.03 9.73 12.33
N ASN A 378 24.33 10.89 12.89
CA ASN A 378 23.75 12.19 12.49
C ASN A 378 22.21 12.21 12.46
N GLY A 379 21.58 11.61 13.47
CA GLY A 379 20.11 11.56 13.59
C GLY A 379 19.42 10.54 12.69
N LYS A 380 20.17 9.71 11.95
CA LYS A 380 19.65 8.60 11.14
C LYS A 380 20.11 7.25 11.66
N VAL A 381 19.30 6.22 11.43
CA VAL A 381 19.57 4.83 11.80
C VAL A 381 20.66 4.26 10.92
N LYS A 382 21.78 3.88 11.55
CA LYS A 382 22.92 3.24 10.89
C LYS A 382 22.87 1.72 11.00
N SER A 383 22.41 1.19 12.13
CA SER A 383 22.21 -0.24 12.38
C SER A 383 21.28 -0.45 13.58
N GLY A 384 20.73 -1.65 13.68
CA GLY A 384 19.97 -2.09 14.85
C GLY A 384 18.46 -2.02 14.65
N TYR A 385 17.74 -2.25 15.75
CA TYR A 385 16.29 -2.31 15.77
C TYR A 385 15.68 -0.98 16.24
N LEU A 386 14.63 -0.52 15.54
CA LEU A 386 13.82 0.63 15.93
C LEU A 386 12.34 0.32 15.77
N SER A 387 11.58 0.42 16.87
CA SER A 387 10.11 0.36 16.82
C SER A 387 9.56 1.67 16.27
N LEU A 388 8.69 1.59 15.26
CA LEU A 388 8.01 2.73 14.64
C LEU A 388 6.68 3.05 15.32
N THR A 389 6.17 2.12 16.12
CA THR A 389 4.97 2.31 16.95
C THR A 389 5.28 1.90 18.39
N PRO A 390 4.59 2.49 19.39
CA PRO A 390 4.78 2.10 20.79
C PRO A 390 4.40 0.63 21.01
N VAL A 391 5.12 -0.03 21.91
CA VAL A 391 4.90 -1.45 22.25
C VAL A 391 4.51 -1.57 23.70
N GLU A 392 3.35 -2.17 23.95
CA GLU A 392 2.82 -2.44 25.28
C GLU A 392 2.51 -3.93 25.42
N ASN A 393 2.26 -4.39 26.65
CA ASN A 393 1.99 -5.80 26.92
C ASN A 393 0.76 -6.33 26.17
N ASN A 394 -0.18 -5.47 25.78
CA ASN A 394 -1.37 -5.83 25.02
C ASN A 394 -1.27 -5.48 23.51
N THR A 395 -0.11 -5.07 22.99
CA THR A 395 0.05 -4.79 21.55
C THR A 395 -0.13 -6.07 20.74
N SER A 396 -0.95 -6.02 19.68
CA SER A 396 -1.06 -7.09 18.68
C SER A 396 -0.43 -6.75 17.34
N TYR A 397 -0.41 -5.48 16.94
CA TYR A 397 0.20 -5.03 15.70
C TYR A 397 1.35 -4.08 16.00
N GLN A 398 2.50 -4.35 15.40
CA GLN A 398 3.70 -3.55 15.57
C GLN A 398 4.31 -3.23 14.22
N ALA A 399 4.68 -1.96 14.02
CA ALA A 399 5.56 -1.54 12.95
C ALA A 399 6.98 -1.32 13.48
N TYR A 400 7.99 -1.87 12.81
CA TYR A 400 9.39 -1.65 13.18
C TYR A 400 10.32 -1.74 11.96
N ILE A 401 11.53 -1.22 12.12
CA ILE A 401 12.64 -1.45 11.19
C ILE A 401 13.77 -2.21 11.88
N LEU A 402 14.49 -3.00 11.10
CA LEU A 402 15.72 -3.67 11.51
C LEU A 402 16.77 -3.45 10.42
N ILE A 403 17.83 -2.70 10.75
CA ILE A 403 18.93 -2.33 9.84
C ILE A 403 20.17 -3.17 10.13
#